data_AF-A0AB34JTW3-F1
#
_entry.id   AF-A0AB34JTW3-F1
#
_cell.length_a   1.000
_cell.length_b   1.000
_cell.length_c   1.000
_cell.angle_alpha   90.00
_cell.angle_beta   90.00
_cell.angle_gamma   90.00
#
_symmetry.space_group_name_H-M   'P 1'
#
loop_
_entity.id
_entity.type
_entity.pdbx_description
1 polymer ?
#
loop_
_entity_poly.entity_id
_entity_poly.type
_entity_poly.pdbx_seq_one_letter_code
_entity_poly.pdbx_strand_id
1 'polypeptide(L)'
;MSTVGEQAGSASSDASNARKPVSYSDMAAKNRMDAQAAFGRAIAVHDKLPPQLLPKHAVMFFENVFKKESTAQQQKGDCIACGLSISSTGSYKFHTHVMACPLMPQVVKKAFTAIRDKTESQRAAKRQLEALGEEERQLAADVHDKKQTVLKQQCIKAGMKSAAVQAADLAISEFFYANAIPFSAASAEPDSLYRRMIKAIQAAPDSYVAPTKNKLGTELLDECYNNMWDRKMATERAASACSPRATKRRSSASVMLSS
;
A
#
# COMPACT_ATOMS: atom_id res chain seq x y z
N MET A 1 30.98 -49.10 87.50
CA MET A 1 31.65 -50.25 86.86
C MET A 1 31.82 -49.87 85.40
N SER A 2 32.84 -49.10 85.05
CA SER A 2 34.23 -49.54 84.79
C SER A 2 34.32 -50.43 83.55
N THR A 3 34.79 -49.87 82.44
CA THR A 3 36.01 -50.33 81.76
C THR A 3 36.38 -49.31 80.68
N VAL A 4 37.60 -48.81 80.80
CA VAL A 4 38.29 -47.91 79.89
C VAL A 4 39.02 -48.79 78.89
N GLY A 5 38.81 -48.55 77.59
CA GLY A 5 39.46 -49.26 76.50
C GLY A 5 40.36 -48.30 75.72
N GLU A 6 41.61 -48.27 76.14
CA GLU A 6 42.73 -47.53 75.56
C GLU A 6 43.26 -48.27 74.32
N GLN A 7 43.28 -47.63 73.15
CA GLN A 7 44.12 -48.06 72.03
C GLN A 7 44.77 -46.86 71.34
N ALA A 8 46.07 -46.77 71.56
CA ALA A 8 47.02 -45.96 70.82
C ALA A 8 47.23 -46.51 69.40
N GLY A 9 47.32 -45.63 68.40
CA GLY A 9 47.54 -46.00 67.01
C GLY A 9 48.19 -44.88 66.19
N SER A 10 49.53 -44.90 66.18
CA SER A 10 50.43 -44.43 65.12
C SER A 10 50.29 -42.99 64.60
N ALA A 11 51.17 -42.12 65.10
CA ALA A 11 51.60 -40.91 64.42
C ALA A 11 52.48 -41.27 63.21
N SER A 12 51.98 -41.02 62.00
CA SER A 12 52.79 -41.00 60.78
C SER A 12 53.53 -39.66 60.68
N SER A 13 54.85 -39.74 60.56
CA SER A 13 55.78 -38.65 60.35
C SER A 13 55.62 -38.07 58.93
N ASP A 14 54.79 -37.05 58.79
CA ASP A 14 54.74 -36.25 57.56
C ASP A 14 55.99 -35.38 57.46
N ALA A 15 56.88 -35.82 56.57
CA ALA A 15 58.07 -35.11 56.16
C ALA A 15 57.72 -33.68 55.70
N SER A 16 58.44 -32.73 56.25
CA SER A 16 58.48 -31.31 55.91
C SER A 16 58.65 -31.08 54.41
N ASN A 17 57.53 -31.00 53.68
CA ASN A 17 57.49 -30.52 52.31
C ASN A 17 57.66 -29.00 52.33
N ALA A 18 58.92 -28.56 52.47
CA ALA A 18 59.32 -27.16 52.37
C ALA A 18 58.99 -26.67 50.95
N ARG A 19 57.79 -26.11 50.78
CA ARG A 19 57.37 -25.45 49.54
C ARG A 19 58.37 -24.34 49.24
N LYS A 20 59.21 -24.54 48.22
CA LYS A 20 60.07 -23.47 47.70
C LYS A 20 59.20 -22.25 47.36
N PRO A 21 59.64 -21.02 47.68
CA PRO A 21 58.89 -19.82 47.32
C PRO A 21 58.78 -19.75 45.79
N VAL A 22 57.55 -19.66 45.29
CA VAL A 22 57.27 -19.58 43.85
C VAL A 22 57.79 -18.24 43.33
N SER A 23 58.70 -18.28 42.36
CA SER A 23 59.22 -17.07 41.73
C SER A 23 58.13 -16.39 40.88
N TYR A 24 58.16 -15.05 40.82
CA TYR A 24 57.28 -14.29 39.93
C TYR A 24 57.41 -14.73 38.46
N SER A 25 58.63 -15.08 38.04
CA SER A 25 58.90 -15.59 36.69
C SER A 25 58.18 -16.91 36.41
N ASP A 26 58.10 -17.81 37.39
CA ASP A 26 57.38 -19.08 37.28
C ASP A 26 55.86 -18.86 37.19
N MET A 27 55.33 -17.89 37.95
CA MET A 27 53.92 -17.51 37.85
C MET A 27 53.58 -16.90 36.48
N ALA A 28 54.44 -16.02 35.96
CA ALA A 28 54.25 -15.41 34.65
C ALA A 28 54.33 -16.46 33.52
N ALA A 29 55.26 -17.41 33.61
CA ALA A 29 55.38 -18.51 32.65
C ALA A 29 54.15 -19.42 32.69
N LYS A 30 53.69 -19.78 33.90
CA LYS A 30 52.46 -20.57 34.09
C LYS A 30 51.24 -19.85 33.51
N ASN A 31 51.07 -18.56 33.79
CA ASN A 31 49.95 -17.77 33.25
C ASN A 31 49.96 -17.73 31.71
N ARG A 32 51.13 -17.68 31.08
CA ARG A 32 51.24 -17.75 29.60
C ARG A 32 50.82 -19.12 29.08
N MET A 33 51.25 -20.20 29.73
CA MET A 33 50.85 -21.57 29.35
C MET A 33 49.35 -21.79 29.54
N ASP A 34 48.79 -21.33 30.66
CA ASP A 34 47.36 -21.42 30.94
C ASP A 34 46.53 -20.64 29.92
N ALA A 35 46.98 -19.44 29.53
CA ALA A 35 46.35 -18.65 28.47
C ALA A 35 46.43 -19.32 27.10
N GLN A 36 47.56 -19.93 26.74
CA GLN A 36 47.71 -20.70 25.51
C GLN A 36 46.81 -21.95 25.50
N ALA A 37 46.72 -22.66 26.64
CA ALA A 37 45.83 -23.81 26.78
C ALA A 37 44.37 -23.39 26.66
N ALA A 38 43.96 -22.28 27.29
CA ALA A 38 42.61 -21.71 27.16
C ALA A 38 42.28 -21.32 25.72
N PHE A 39 43.23 -20.71 25.01
CA PHE A 39 43.10 -20.37 23.60
C PHE A 39 42.92 -21.62 22.73
N GLY A 40 43.73 -22.66 22.95
CA GLY A 40 43.61 -23.94 22.27
C GLY A 40 42.26 -24.62 22.52
N ARG A 41 41.76 -24.59 23.76
CA ARG A 41 40.42 -25.11 24.09
C ARG A 41 39.31 -24.36 23.34
N ALA A 42 39.38 -23.03 23.27
CA ALA A 42 38.40 -22.23 22.55
C ALA A 42 38.38 -22.56 21.04
N ILE A 43 39.54 -22.77 20.41
CA ILE A 43 39.60 -23.20 19.01
C ILE A 43 39.01 -24.61 18.84
N ALA A 44 39.37 -25.55 19.71
CA ALA A 44 38.83 -26.90 19.65
C ALA A 44 37.30 -26.94 19.84
N VAL A 45 36.73 -26.03 20.62
CA VAL A 45 35.27 -25.85 20.72
C VAL A 45 34.70 -25.31 19.42
N HIS A 46 35.34 -24.29 18.82
CA HIS A 46 34.92 -23.71 17.55
C HIS A 46 34.85 -24.76 16.42
N ASP A 47 35.84 -25.63 16.32
CA ASP A 47 35.91 -26.65 15.27
C ASP A 47 34.83 -27.73 15.40
N LYS A 48 34.24 -27.87 16.60
CA LYS A 48 33.11 -28.77 16.87
C LYS A 48 31.75 -28.13 16.54
N LEU A 49 31.71 -26.83 16.23
CA LEU A 49 30.45 -26.14 15.97
C LEU A 49 29.91 -26.48 14.58
N PRO A 50 28.58 -26.52 14.43
CA PRO A 50 27.98 -26.69 13.11
C PRO A 50 28.30 -25.48 12.21
N PRO A 51 28.31 -25.68 10.87
CA PRO A 51 28.59 -24.60 9.93
C PRO A 51 27.58 -23.44 10.04
N GLN A 52 26.36 -23.75 10.48
CA GLN A 52 25.35 -22.74 10.82
C GLN A 52 25.47 -22.36 12.29
N LEU A 53 26.32 -21.38 12.58
CA LEU A 53 26.41 -20.84 13.93
C LEU A 53 25.13 -20.07 14.32
N LEU A 54 24.69 -20.32 15.55
CA LEU A 54 23.56 -19.65 16.18
C LEU A 54 24.03 -18.99 17.49
N PRO A 55 23.37 -17.91 17.97
CA PRO A 55 23.74 -17.25 19.22
C PRO A 55 23.75 -18.20 20.43
N LYS A 56 22.91 -19.24 20.44
CA LYS A 56 22.87 -20.28 21.49
C LYS A 56 24.18 -21.05 21.64
N HIS A 57 24.98 -21.16 20.58
CA HIS A 57 26.26 -21.86 20.62
C HIS A 57 27.33 -21.09 21.40
N ALA A 58 27.12 -19.80 21.70
CA ALA A 58 28.04 -19.01 22.53
C ALA A 58 28.23 -19.62 23.93
N VAL A 59 27.23 -20.34 24.45
CA VAL A 59 27.27 -21.00 25.77
C VAL A 59 28.37 -22.07 25.82
N MET A 60 28.76 -22.67 24.68
CA MET A 60 29.82 -23.68 24.62
C MET A 60 31.22 -23.12 24.92
N PHE A 61 31.40 -21.79 24.91
CA PHE A 61 32.64 -21.11 25.28
C PHE A 61 32.71 -20.76 26.77
N PHE A 62 31.83 -21.34 27.59
CA PHE A 62 31.78 -21.14 29.03
C PHE A 62 31.88 -22.48 29.75
N GLU A 63 32.66 -22.49 30.82
CA GLU A 63 32.79 -23.58 31.79
C GLU A 63 31.85 -23.33 32.98
N ASN A 64 31.61 -24.36 33.79
CA ASN A 64 30.73 -24.29 34.97
C ASN A 64 29.35 -23.70 34.67
N VAL A 65 28.74 -24.09 33.55
CA VAL A 65 27.41 -23.57 33.18
C VAL A 65 26.35 -24.24 34.07
N PHE A 66 25.83 -23.52 35.05
CA PHE A 66 24.73 -23.98 35.90
C PHE A 66 23.49 -23.11 35.75
N LYS A 67 22.33 -23.75 35.87
CA LYS A 67 21.04 -23.07 36.00
C LYS A 67 20.78 -22.80 37.48
N LYS A 68 20.41 -21.58 37.82
CA LYS A 68 20.09 -21.23 39.21
C LYS A 68 18.79 -21.93 39.63
N GLU A 69 18.82 -22.70 40.72
CA GLU A 69 17.66 -23.47 41.22
C GLU A 69 16.46 -22.57 41.55
N SER A 70 16.69 -21.36 42.07
CA SER A 70 15.62 -20.41 42.40
C SER A 70 14.92 -19.81 41.18
N THR A 71 15.57 -19.85 40.02
CA THR A 71 15.12 -19.14 38.82
C THR A 71 15.63 -19.90 37.61
N ALA A 72 14.90 -20.96 37.22
CA ALA A 72 15.31 -21.92 36.19
C ALA A 72 15.69 -21.28 34.82
N GLN A 73 15.34 -20.01 34.61
CA GLN A 73 15.72 -19.21 33.44
C GLN A 73 17.15 -18.63 33.48
N GLN A 74 17.76 -18.40 34.66
CA GLN A 74 19.09 -17.81 34.73
C GLN A 74 20.18 -18.88 34.61
N GLN A 75 21.02 -18.72 33.59
CA GLN A 75 22.25 -19.47 33.42
C GLN A 75 23.42 -18.62 33.88
N LYS A 76 24.34 -19.22 34.65
CA LYS A 76 25.63 -18.63 35.01
C LYS A 76 26.73 -19.53 34.50
N GLY A 77 27.80 -18.94 33.97
CA GLY A 77 28.98 -19.68 33.49
C GLY A 77 30.21 -18.78 33.40
N ASP A 78 31.38 -19.40 33.39
CA ASP A 78 32.68 -18.73 33.43
C ASP A 78 33.34 -18.82 32.06
N CYS A 79 33.80 -17.69 31.51
CA CYS A 79 34.41 -17.67 30.17
C CYS A 79 35.69 -18.51 30.13
N ILE A 80 35.80 -19.45 29.17
CA ILE A 80 36.99 -20.32 29.03
C ILE A 80 38.28 -19.51 28.80
N ALA A 81 38.17 -18.34 28.16
CA ALA A 81 39.32 -17.52 27.80
C ALA A 81 39.78 -16.57 28.91
N CYS A 82 38.85 -15.88 29.58
CA CYS A 82 39.19 -14.84 30.58
C CYS A 82 38.76 -15.15 32.01
N GLY A 83 38.05 -16.26 32.24
CA GLY A 83 37.54 -16.65 33.55
C GLY A 83 36.42 -15.75 34.09
N LEU A 84 35.95 -14.75 33.33
CA LEU A 84 34.88 -13.87 33.80
C LEU A 84 33.57 -14.63 33.94
N SER A 85 32.99 -14.56 35.13
CA SER A 85 31.70 -15.17 35.44
C SER A 85 30.55 -14.29 34.95
N ILE A 86 29.68 -14.85 34.10
CA ILE A 86 28.56 -14.13 33.49
C ILE A 86 27.25 -14.83 33.85
N SER A 87 26.27 -14.05 34.27
CA SER A 87 24.89 -14.49 34.48
C SER A 87 23.95 -13.87 33.45
N SER A 88 23.09 -14.69 32.87
CA SER A 88 22.14 -14.28 31.82
C SER A 88 20.89 -15.13 31.83
N THR A 89 19.76 -14.52 31.46
CA THR A 89 18.49 -15.22 31.22
C THR A 89 18.40 -15.85 29.81
N GLY A 90 19.45 -15.69 29.00
CA GLY A 90 19.55 -16.28 27.67
C GLY A 90 20.96 -16.15 27.07
N SER A 91 21.15 -16.64 25.85
CA SER A 91 22.47 -16.70 25.20
C SER A 91 23.05 -15.34 24.79
N TYR A 92 22.26 -14.25 24.85
CA TYR A 92 22.69 -12.92 24.40
C TYR A 92 23.90 -12.38 25.16
N LYS A 93 23.90 -12.37 26.51
CA LYS A 93 25.05 -11.85 27.25
C LYS A 93 26.33 -12.68 27.04
N PHE A 94 26.18 -13.99 26.90
CA PHE A 94 27.29 -14.90 26.57
C PHE A 94 27.86 -14.53 25.19
N HIS A 95 26.99 -14.35 24.19
CA HIS A 95 27.38 -13.89 22.85
C HIS A 95 28.07 -12.53 22.86
N THR A 96 27.52 -11.52 23.55
CA THR A 96 28.14 -10.19 23.65
C THR A 96 29.51 -10.23 24.31
N HIS A 97 29.68 -11.09 25.32
CA HIS A 97 30.97 -11.25 25.97
C HIS A 97 31.99 -11.94 25.06
N VAL A 98 31.61 -13.01 24.34
CA VAL A 98 32.52 -13.68 23.40
C VAL A 98 33.07 -12.68 22.37
N MET A 99 32.25 -11.74 21.89
CA MET A 99 32.69 -10.67 20.99
C MET A 99 33.60 -9.64 21.66
N ALA A 100 33.30 -9.24 22.90
CA ALA A 100 34.04 -8.20 23.62
C ALA A 100 35.28 -8.69 24.38
N CYS A 101 35.39 -10.00 24.65
CA CYS A 101 36.44 -10.58 25.49
C CYS A 101 37.82 -10.39 24.86
N PRO A 102 38.79 -9.71 25.49
CA PRO A 102 40.09 -9.44 24.87
C PRO A 102 40.89 -10.71 24.58
N LEU A 103 40.74 -11.74 25.42
CA LEU A 103 41.51 -13.01 25.34
C LEU A 103 40.87 -14.07 24.42
N MET A 104 39.68 -13.80 23.88
CA MET A 104 39.00 -14.75 22.98
C MET A 104 39.66 -14.76 21.58
N PRO A 105 39.87 -15.93 20.94
CA PRO A 105 40.43 -16.02 19.60
C PRO A 105 39.65 -15.19 18.58
N GLN A 106 40.37 -14.51 17.68
CA GLN A 106 39.76 -13.66 16.66
C GLN A 106 38.87 -14.44 15.69
N VAL A 107 39.18 -15.71 15.42
CA VAL A 107 38.36 -16.59 14.57
C VAL A 107 36.95 -16.72 15.15
N VAL A 108 36.86 -16.98 16.46
CA VAL A 108 35.59 -17.09 17.19
C VAL A 108 34.86 -15.75 17.21
N LYS A 109 35.56 -14.65 17.50
CA LYS A 109 34.97 -13.30 17.51
C LYS A 109 34.34 -12.95 16.15
N LYS A 110 35.07 -13.20 15.06
CA LYS A 110 34.60 -12.92 13.70
C LYS A 110 33.34 -13.71 13.37
N ALA A 111 33.30 -15.00 13.71
CA ALA A 111 32.13 -15.85 13.50
C ALA A 111 30.87 -15.29 14.21
N PHE A 112 30.99 -14.91 15.48
CA PHE A 112 29.86 -14.37 16.23
C PHE A 112 29.50 -12.92 15.86
N THR A 113 30.47 -12.13 15.37
CA THR A 113 30.23 -10.80 14.81
C THR A 113 29.39 -10.90 13.54
N ALA A 114 29.74 -11.82 12.63
CA ALA A 114 28.97 -12.05 11.42
C ALA A 114 27.51 -12.44 11.70
N ILE A 115 27.25 -13.23 12.75
CA ILE A 115 25.88 -13.55 13.18
C ILE A 115 25.14 -12.28 13.63
N ARG A 116 25.78 -11.43 14.46
CA ARG A 116 25.18 -10.19 14.93
C ARG A 116 24.82 -9.29 13.75
N ASP A 117 25.77 -9.04 12.86
CA ASP A 117 25.60 -8.14 11.74
C ASP A 117 24.53 -8.67 10.76
N LYS A 118 24.43 -9.99 10.58
CA LYS A 118 23.32 -10.63 9.85
C LYS A 118 21.97 -10.38 10.52
N THR A 119 21.88 -10.52 11.84
CA THR A 119 20.62 -10.25 12.55
C THR A 119 20.24 -8.77 12.56
N GLU A 120 21.23 -7.87 12.66
CA GLU A 120 21.01 -6.43 12.61
C GLU A 120 20.59 -5.96 11.22
N SER A 121 21.25 -6.44 10.17
CA SER A 121 20.85 -6.15 8.79
C SER A 121 19.45 -6.67 8.46
N GLN A 122 19.08 -7.87 8.92
CA GLN A 122 17.71 -8.37 8.76
C GLN A 122 16.67 -7.51 9.52
N ARG A 123 16.99 -7.07 10.73
CA ARG A 123 16.12 -6.15 11.49
C ARG A 123 16.01 -4.79 10.82
N ALA A 124 17.10 -4.25 10.30
CA ALA A 124 17.11 -2.99 9.55
C ALA A 124 16.27 -3.10 8.27
N ALA A 125 16.46 -4.17 7.49
CA ALA A 125 15.68 -4.44 6.30
C ALA A 125 14.18 -4.56 6.60
N LYS A 126 13.81 -5.27 7.69
CA LYS A 126 12.42 -5.35 8.13
C LYS A 126 11.83 -3.98 8.45
N ARG A 127 12.56 -3.12 9.18
CA ARG A 127 12.10 -1.76 9.50
C ARG A 127 11.94 -0.89 8.25
N GLN A 128 12.85 -1.02 7.28
CA GLN A 128 12.75 -0.31 6.01
C GLN A 128 11.52 -0.74 5.20
N LEU A 129 11.25 -2.05 5.13
CA LEU A 129 10.05 -2.57 4.48
C LEU A 129 8.76 -2.10 5.16
N GLU A 130 8.73 -2.09 6.49
CA GLU A 130 7.58 -1.57 7.25
C GLU A 130 7.35 -0.08 6.99
N ALA A 131 8.42 0.72 6.92
CA ALA A 131 8.34 2.15 6.61
C ALA A 131 7.81 2.40 5.20
N LEU A 132 8.35 1.70 4.18
CA LEU A 132 7.86 1.81 2.81
C LEU A 132 6.39 1.37 2.68
N GLY A 133 6.00 0.30 3.37
CA GLY A 133 4.61 -0.16 3.37
C GLY A 133 3.64 0.78 4.10
N GLU A 134 4.11 1.64 4.98
CA GLU A 134 3.32 2.72 5.58
C GLU A 134 3.19 3.91 4.62
N GLU A 135 4.27 4.31 3.96
CA GLU A 135 4.26 5.37 2.95
C GLU A 135 3.33 5.02 1.77
N GLU A 136 3.38 3.79 1.27
CA GLU A 136 2.49 3.31 0.20
C GLU A 136 1.02 3.33 0.63
N ARG A 137 0.72 2.98 1.89
CA ARG A 137 -0.64 3.03 2.45
C ARG A 137 -1.17 4.45 2.53
N GLN A 138 -0.34 5.41 2.95
CA GLN A 138 -0.70 6.83 3.01
C GLN A 138 -0.97 7.38 1.62
N LEU A 139 -0.10 7.09 0.64
CA LEU A 139 -0.31 7.49 -0.74
C LEU A 139 -1.59 6.88 -1.33
N ALA A 140 -1.88 5.61 -1.04
CA ALA A 140 -3.10 4.96 -1.49
C ALA A 140 -4.35 5.61 -0.89
N ALA A 141 -4.32 5.97 0.41
CA ALA A 141 -5.41 6.68 1.08
C ALA A 141 -5.66 8.05 0.44
N ASP A 142 -4.59 8.84 0.23
CA ASP A 142 -4.69 10.15 -0.40
C ASP A 142 -5.25 10.08 -1.83
N VAL A 143 -4.82 9.09 -2.61
CA VAL A 143 -5.34 8.86 -3.97
C VAL A 143 -6.81 8.46 -3.93
N HIS A 144 -7.20 7.61 -2.97
CA HIS A 144 -8.59 7.21 -2.81
C HIS A 144 -9.48 8.40 -2.43
N ASP A 145 -9.06 9.24 -1.51
CA ASP A 145 -9.80 10.43 -1.08
C ASP A 145 -9.94 11.46 -2.22
N LYS A 146 -8.87 11.67 -3.00
CA LYS A 146 -8.94 12.49 -4.22
C LYS A 146 -9.92 11.93 -5.25
N LYS A 147 -9.96 10.61 -5.45
CA LYS A 147 -10.96 9.99 -6.34
C LYS A 147 -12.37 10.15 -5.81
N GLN A 148 -12.58 9.96 -4.51
CA GLN A 148 -13.90 10.05 -3.90
C GLN A 148 -14.46 11.48 -3.95
N THR A 149 -13.62 12.50 -3.74
CA THR A 149 -14.03 13.91 -3.85
C THR A 149 -14.42 14.28 -5.28
N VAL A 150 -13.68 13.82 -6.29
CA VAL A 150 -14.04 14.01 -7.70
C VAL A 150 -15.39 13.37 -8.01
N LEU A 151 -15.62 12.12 -7.58
CA LEU A 151 -16.91 11.44 -7.78
C LEU A 151 -18.06 12.20 -7.11
N LYS A 152 -17.89 12.66 -5.86
CA LYS A 152 -18.91 13.48 -5.16
C LYS A 152 -19.24 14.75 -5.95
N GLN A 153 -18.24 15.47 -6.44
CA GLN A 153 -18.45 16.68 -7.25
C GLN A 153 -19.17 16.37 -8.57
N GLN A 154 -18.83 15.26 -9.24
CA GLN A 154 -19.50 14.83 -10.46
C GLN A 154 -20.97 14.48 -10.20
N CYS A 155 -21.28 13.77 -9.11
CA CYS A 155 -22.64 13.45 -8.72
C CYS A 155 -23.46 14.72 -8.43
N ILE A 156 -22.90 15.70 -7.71
CA ILE A 156 -23.56 16.98 -7.46
C ILE A 156 -23.85 17.72 -8.78
N LYS A 157 -22.87 17.81 -9.68
CA LYS A 157 -23.05 18.44 -10.99
C LYS A 157 -24.12 17.74 -11.84
N ALA A 158 -24.17 16.41 -11.81
CA ALA A 158 -25.20 15.64 -12.49
C ALA A 158 -26.59 15.92 -11.91
N GLY A 159 -26.72 15.94 -10.57
CA GLY A 159 -27.96 16.26 -9.88
C GLY A 159 -28.47 17.68 -10.14
N MET A 160 -27.57 18.67 -10.20
CA MET A 160 -27.94 20.05 -10.54
C MET A 160 -28.45 20.17 -11.99
N LYS A 161 -27.81 19.47 -12.93
CA LYS A 161 -28.27 19.44 -14.33
C LYS A 161 -29.66 18.82 -14.44
N SER A 162 -29.93 17.71 -13.75
CA SER A 162 -31.27 17.11 -13.76
C SER A 162 -32.33 18.01 -13.12
N ALA A 163 -31.99 18.70 -12.02
CA ALA A 163 -32.92 19.65 -11.39
C ALA A 163 -33.23 20.85 -12.29
N ALA A 164 -32.24 21.39 -13.00
CA ALA A 164 -32.44 22.47 -13.96
C ALA A 164 -33.34 22.05 -15.14
N VAL A 165 -33.17 20.83 -15.65
CA VAL A 165 -34.05 20.27 -16.70
C VAL A 165 -35.48 20.14 -16.20
N GLN A 166 -35.69 19.56 -15.01
CA GLN A 166 -37.02 19.43 -14.41
C GLN A 166 -37.70 20.79 -14.17
N ALA A 167 -36.94 21.80 -13.73
CA ALA A 167 -37.46 23.16 -13.56
C ALA A 167 -37.89 23.78 -14.90
N ALA A 168 -37.11 23.56 -15.96
CA ALA A 168 -37.47 24.02 -17.31
C ALA A 168 -38.72 23.29 -17.84
N ASP A 169 -38.81 21.97 -17.67
CA ASP A 169 -39.95 21.17 -18.10
C ASP A 169 -41.24 21.57 -17.37
N LEU A 170 -41.13 21.86 -16.07
CA LEU A 170 -42.24 22.34 -15.25
C LEU A 170 -42.69 23.74 -15.70
N ALA A 171 -41.77 24.68 -15.91
CA ALA A 171 -42.11 26.02 -16.40
C ALA A 171 -42.76 25.99 -17.80
N ILE A 172 -42.30 25.10 -18.68
CA ILE A 172 -42.94 24.86 -19.98
C ILE A 172 -44.36 24.31 -19.77
N SER A 173 -44.52 23.31 -18.90
CA SER A 173 -45.82 22.69 -18.63
C SER A 173 -46.82 23.69 -18.05
N GLU A 174 -46.37 24.53 -17.11
CA GLU A 174 -47.15 25.63 -16.53
C GLU A 174 -47.59 26.63 -17.60
N PHE A 175 -46.69 27.01 -18.53
CA PHE A 175 -47.04 27.91 -19.62
C PHE A 175 -48.15 27.33 -20.51
N PHE A 176 -48.06 26.05 -20.89
CA PHE A 176 -49.08 25.39 -21.71
C PHE A 176 -50.41 25.30 -20.97
N TYR A 177 -50.37 24.93 -19.69
CA TYR A 177 -51.56 24.81 -18.85
C TYR A 177 -52.25 26.16 -18.64
N ALA A 178 -51.50 27.20 -18.26
CA ALA A 178 -52.03 28.54 -18.00
C ALA A 178 -52.66 29.21 -19.25
N ASN A 179 -52.12 28.91 -20.44
CA ASN A 179 -52.62 29.47 -21.70
C ASN A 179 -53.63 28.53 -22.43
N ALA A 180 -54.03 27.43 -21.80
CA ALA A 180 -54.90 26.41 -22.39
C ALA A 180 -54.45 25.92 -23.79
N ILE A 181 -53.13 25.82 -23.99
CA ILE A 181 -52.53 25.33 -25.24
C ILE A 181 -52.51 23.80 -25.20
N PRO A 182 -52.97 23.10 -26.25
CA PRO A 182 -52.93 21.64 -26.27
C PRO A 182 -51.48 21.14 -26.27
N PHE A 183 -51.19 20.12 -25.47
CA PHE A 183 -49.84 19.52 -25.40
C PHE A 183 -49.36 18.94 -26.73
N SER A 184 -50.25 18.67 -27.69
CA SER A 184 -49.88 18.28 -29.06
C SER A 184 -49.08 19.36 -29.81
N ALA A 185 -49.17 20.63 -29.39
CA ALA A 185 -48.34 21.70 -29.95
C ALA A 185 -46.87 21.58 -29.52
N ALA A 186 -46.55 20.90 -28.42
CA ALA A 186 -45.19 20.60 -27.96
C ALA A 186 -44.61 19.34 -28.65
N SER A 187 -44.66 19.31 -29.98
CA SER A 187 -44.15 18.17 -30.76
C SER A 187 -42.62 18.07 -30.71
N ALA A 188 -42.11 16.84 -30.54
CA ALA A 188 -40.68 16.53 -30.50
C ALA A 188 -40.00 16.49 -31.89
N GLU A 189 -40.77 16.63 -32.96
CA GLU A 189 -40.27 16.60 -34.34
C GLU A 189 -39.22 17.71 -34.59
N PRO A 190 -38.16 17.45 -35.37
CA PRO A 190 -37.06 18.38 -35.59
C PRO A 190 -37.48 19.73 -36.20
N ASP A 191 -38.55 19.72 -36.99
CA ASP A 191 -39.10 20.91 -37.66
C ASP A 191 -40.35 21.49 -36.96
N SER A 192 -40.69 21.01 -35.76
CA SER A 192 -41.82 21.57 -35.01
C SER A 192 -41.57 23.05 -34.66
N LEU A 193 -42.64 23.84 -34.69
CA LEU A 193 -42.57 25.26 -34.32
C LEU A 193 -42.07 25.43 -32.88
N TYR A 194 -42.51 24.53 -31.98
CA TYR A 194 -42.09 24.49 -30.60
C TYR A 194 -40.56 24.28 -30.46
N ARG A 195 -39.99 23.28 -31.13
CA ARG A 195 -38.55 23.02 -31.05
C ARG A 195 -37.71 24.12 -31.70
N ARG A 196 -38.22 24.72 -32.79
CA ARG A 196 -37.59 25.90 -33.42
C ARG A 196 -37.58 27.10 -32.48
N MET A 197 -38.67 27.34 -31.75
CA MET A 197 -38.74 28.40 -30.74
C MET A 197 -37.71 28.19 -29.63
N ILE A 198 -37.67 26.98 -29.03
CA ILE A 198 -36.69 26.67 -27.97
C ILE A 198 -35.25 26.84 -28.46
N LYS A 199 -34.93 26.39 -29.68
CA LYS A 199 -33.60 26.60 -30.28
C LYS A 199 -33.26 28.07 -30.47
N ALA A 200 -34.21 28.89 -30.91
CA ALA A 200 -34.00 30.32 -31.08
C ALA A 200 -33.76 31.02 -29.74
N ILE A 201 -34.47 30.61 -28.68
CA ILE A 201 -34.27 31.12 -27.32
C ILE A 201 -32.89 30.71 -26.78
N GLN A 202 -32.48 29.44 -26.96
CA GLN A 202 -31.16 28.95 -26.53
C GLN A 202 -29.99 29.62 -27.29
N ALA A 203 -30.20 30.06 -28.52
CA ALA A 203 -29.21 30.77 -29.32
C ALA A 203 -29.16 32.28 -29.03
N ALA A 204 -30.15 32.82 -28.32
CA ALA A 204 -30.19 34.22 -27.96
C ALA A 204 -29.17 34.51 -26.83
N PRO A 205 -28.60 35.73 -26.76
CA PRO A 205 -27.69 36.09 -25.67
C PRO A 205 -28.43 36.16 -24.33
N ASP A 206 -27.70 36.02 -23.22
CA ASP A 206 -28.26 36.06 -21.86
C ASP A 206 -29.02 37.37 -21.54
N SER A 207 -28.77 38.45 -22.29
CA SER A 207 -29.48 39.74 -22.17
C SER A 207 -30.81 39.81 -22.92
N TYR A 208 -31.22 38.73 -23.60
CA TYR A 208 -32.45 38.69 -24.37
C TYR A 208 -33.70 38.79 -23.47
N VAL A 209 -34.57 39.73 -23.81
CA VAL A 209 -35.89 39.91 -23.17
C VAL A 209 -36.97 39.58 -24.19
N ALA A 210 -37.93 38.74 -23.79
CA ALA A 210 -39.04 38.36 -24.66
C ALA A 210 -39.83 39.59 -25.15
N PRO A 211 -40.26 39.63 -26.43
CA PRO A 211 -40.98 40.76 -26.99
C PRO A 211 -42.33 40.96 -26.29
N THR A 212 -42.73 42.22 -26.13
CA THR A 212 -44.01 42.59 -25.51
C THR A 212 -45.20 42.22 -26.41
N LYS A 213 -46.39 42.07 -25.81
CA LYS A 213 -47.63 41.70 -26.51
C LYS A 213 -47.90 42.57 -27.75
N ASN A 214 -47.62 43.87 -27.67
CA ASN A 214 -47.85 44.80 -28.76
C ASN A 214 -46.93 44.51 -29.95
N LYS A 215 -45.64 44.23 -29.71
CA LYS A 215 -44.68 43.90 -30.77
C LYS A 215 -44.96 42.54 -31.41
N LEU A 216 -45.44 41.57 -30.61
CA LEU A 216 -45.88 40.27 -31.10
C LEU A 216 -47.14 40.35 -31.97
N GLY A 217 -48.06 41.25 -31.64
CA GLY A 217 -49.36 41.36 -32.32
C GLY A 217 -49.38 42.19 -33.61
N THR A 218 -48.31 42.92 -33.91
CA THR A 218 -48.23 43.78 -35.10
C THR A 218 -47.09 43.32 -36.03
N GLU A 219 -45.92 43.94 -35.92
CA GLU A 219 -44.80 43.80 -36.85
C GLU A 219 -44.34 42.34 -37.01
N LEU A 220 -44.18 41.62 -35.89
CA LEU A 220 -43.71 40.24 -35.92
C LEU A 220 -44.76 39.27 -36.47
N LEU A 221 -46.05 39.57 -36.28
CA LEU A 221 -47.13 38.74 -36.80
C LEU A 221 -47.23 38.89 -38.33
N ASP A 222 -47.12 40.12 -38.83
CA ASP A 222 -47.15 40.41 -40.27
C ASP A 222 -45.94 39.79 -40.99
N GLU A 223 -44.74 39.91 -40.42
CA GLU A 223 -43.54 39.24 -40.94
C GLU A 223 -43.66 37.71 -40.89
N CYS A 224 -44.24 37.15 -39.82
CA CYS A 224 -44.47 35.70 -39.71
C CYS A 224 -45.45 35.22 -40.78
N TYR A 225 -46.54 35.96 -41.00
CA TYR A 225 -47.55 35.66 -42.02
C TYR A 225 -46.93 35.65 -43.42
N ASN A 226 -46.16 36.69 -43.77
CA ASN A 226 -45.49 36.77 -45.07
C ASN A 226 -44.50 35.61 -45.27
N ASN A 227 -43.68 35.31 -44.26
CA ASN A 227 -42.73 34.20 -44.31
C ASN A 227 -43.40 32.82 -44.44
N MET A 228 -44.55 32.60 -43.79
CA MET A 228 -45.32 31.37 -43.94
C MET A 228 -45.96 31.27 -45.32
N TRP A 229 -46.48 32.37 -45.84
CA TRP A 229 -47.06 32.45 -47.17
C TRP A 229 -46.02 32.16 -48.25
N ASP A 230 -44.84 32.75 -48.16
CA ASP A 230 -43.73 32.51 -49.08
C ASP A 230 -43.26 31.06 -49.06
N ARG A 231 -43.20 30.43 -47.89
CA ARG A 231 -42.89 29.00 -47.76
C ARG A 231 -43.95 28.12 -48.41
N LYS A 232 -45.23 28.40 -48.20
CA LYS A 232 -46.33 27.66 -48.85
C LYS A 232 -46.25 27.79 -50.37
N MET A 233 -46.06 29.01 -50.88
CA MET A 233 -45.90 29.28 -52.31
C MET A 233 -44.66 28.60 -52.90
N ALA A 234 -43.55 28.54 -52.16
CA ALA A 234 -42.35 27.82 -52.57
C ALA A 234 -42.59 26.31 -52.64
N THR A 235 -43.29 25.72 -51.67
CA THR A 235 -43.66 24.30 -51.71
C THR A 235 -44.65 23.98 -52.83
N GLU A 236 -45.63 24.84 -53.10
CA GLU A 236 -46.58 24.66 -54.21
C GLU A 236 -45.88 24.79 -55.59
N ARG A 237 -44.94 25.73 -55.73
CA ARG A 237 -44.11 25.85 -56.93
C ARG A 237 -43.23 24.62 -57.12
N ALA A 238 -42.58 24.13 -56.06
CA ALA A 238 -41.78 22.91 -56.10
C ALA A 238 -42.63 21.66 -56.43
N ALA A 239 -43.84 21.56 -55.88
CA ALA A 239 -44.77 20.48 -56.20
C ALA A 239 -45.29 20.57 -57.66
N SER A 240 -45.55 21.77 -58.18
CA SER A 240 -45.97 21.96 -59.58
C SER A 240 -44.85 21.64 -60.58
N ALA A 241 -43.59 21.92 -60.22
CA ALA A 241 -42.43 21.59 -61.04
C ALA A 241 -42.13 20.09 -61.09
N CYS A 242 -42.62 19.32 -60.11
CA CYS A 242 -42.45 17.87 -60.01
C CYS A 242 -43.69 17.07 -60.48
N SER A 243 -44.63 17.71 -61.17
CA SER A 243 -45.73 16.98 -61.83
C SER A 243 -45.19 16.25 -63.07
N PRO A 244 -45.24 14.90 -63.13
CA PRO A 244 -44.69 14.16 -64.24
C PRO A 244 -45.48 14.47 -65.50
N ARG A 245 -44.85 15.20 -66.43
CA ARG A 245 -45.33 15.38 -67.79
C ARG A 245 -45.58 13.99 -68.37
N ALA A 246 -46.85 13.64 -68.60
CA ALA A 246 -47.26 12.36 -69.16
C ALA A 246 -46.55 12.13 -70.52
N THR A 247 -45.42 11.43 -70.49
CA THR A 247 -44.68 11.03 -71.68
C THR A 247 -45.41 9.90 -72.38
N LYS A 248 -46.10 10.29 -73.45
CA LYS A 248 -46.61 9.49 -74.57
C LYS A 248 -45.77 8.22 -74.82
N ARG A 249 -46.17 7.08 -74.26
CA ARG A 249 -45.60 5.76 -74.58
C ARG A 249 -46.10 5.34 -75.96
N ARG A 250 -45.25 5.50 -76.98
CA ARG A 250 -45.37 4.82 -78.27
C ARG A 250 -45.13 3.32 -78.03
N SER A 251 -46.17 2.50 -78.17
CA SER A 251 -46.03 1.04 -78.20
C SER A 251 -45.57 0.62 -79.60
N SER A 252 -44.38 0.05 -79.68
CA SER A 252 -43.93 -0.76 -80.82
C SER A 252 -43.53 -2.10 -80.23
N ALA A 253 -44.44 -3.06 -80.28
CA ALA A 253 -44.19 -4.44 -79.91
C ALA A 253 -44.17 -5.27 -81.20
N SER A 254 -42.96 -5.44 -81.73
CA SER A 254 -42.62 -6.56 -82.60
C SER A 254 -42.40 -7.76 -81.69
N VAL A 255 -43.24 -8.79 -81.81
CA VAL A 255 -42.95 -10.13 -81.28
C VAL A 255 -43.12 -11.08 -82.46
N MET A 256 -41.98 -11.48 -83.00
CA MET A 256 -41.86 -12.68 -83.82
C MET A 256 -41.93 -13.93 -82.93
N LEU A 257 -42.40 -15.01 -83.56
CA LEU A 257 -42.02 -16.42 -83.45
C LEU A 257 -43.07 -17.44 -82.98
N SER A 258 -43.34 -18.34 -83.93
CA SER A 258 -43.49 -19.81 -83.81
C SER A 258 -44.90 -20.38 -83.73
N SER A 259 -45.46 -20.81 -84.87
CA SER A 259 -45.45 -22.21 -85.35
C SER A 259 -45.97 -22.28 -86.78
#